data_AF-G2JC13-F1
#
_entry.id   AF-G2JC13-F1
#
_cell.length_a   1.000
_cell.length_b   1.000
_cell.length_c   1.000
_cell.angle_alpha   90.00
_cell.angle_beta   90.00
_cell.angle_gamma   90.00
#
_symmetry.space_group_name_H-M   'P 1'
#
loop_
_entity.id
_entity.type
_entity.pdbx_description
1 polymer ?
#
loop_
_entity_poly.entity_id
_entity_poly.type
_entity_poly.pdbx_seq_one_letter_code
_entity_poly.pdbx_strand_id
1 'polypeptide(L)'
;MKKKLSDSLRISLNEERESVKARNSSIESRLATAEEIFQEKDDDIDEKSLCSVKKRPLKVVRDTFSIPESDYLLLNKCKNRGIEFKCVVNKSEIVRAGLILLNKLPDEEFVKALKLVKKIKMGRPKTS
;
A
#
# COMPACT_ATOMS: atom_id res chain seq x y z
N MET A 1 -68.83 -14.17 -6.39
CA MET A 1 -68.21 -14.27 -5.05
C MET A 1 -67.50 -12.96 -4.72
N LYS A 2 -67.89 -12.26 -3.65
CA LYS A 2 -67.22 -11.01 -3.24
C LYS A 2 -65.94 -11.37 -2.48
N LYS A 3 -64.76 -11.04 -3.01
CA LYS A 3 -63.49 -11.17 -2.28
C LYS A 3 -63.59 -10.28 -1.03
N LYS A 4 -63.44 -10.86 0.17
CA LYS A 4 -63.56 -10.10 1.42
C LYS A 4 -62.28 -9.30 1.64
N LEU A 5 -62.42 -8.07 2.13
CA LEU A 5 -61.29 -7.17 2.43
C LEU A 5 -60.25 -7.84 3.35
N SER A 6 -60.71 -8.68 4.28
CA SER A 6 -59.87 -9.48 5.18
C SER A 6 -58.87 -10.35 4.45
N ASP A 7 -59.24 -10.89 3.30
CA ASP A 7 -58.40 -11.83 2.56
C ASP A 7 -57.33 -11.07 1.78
N SER A 8 -57.67 -9.88 1.27
CA SER A 8 -56.71 -8.96 0.64
C SER A 8 -55.68 -8.43 1.65
N LEU A 9 -56.11 -8.11 2.88
CA LEU A 9 -55.21 -7.64 3.94
C LEU A 9 -54.26 -8.75 4.41
N ARG A 10 -54.72 -10.00 4.50
CA ARG A 10 -53.87 -11.14 4.85
C ARG A 10 -52.82 -11.42 3.79
N ILE A 11 -53.17 -11.30 2.51
CA ILE A 11 -52.22 -11.47 1.40
C ILE A 11 -51.13 -10.40 1.48
N SER A 12 -51.52 -9.13 1.62
CA SER A 12 -50.57 -8.01 1.73
C SER A 12 -49.62 -8.15 2.93
N LEU A 13 -50.13 -8.56 4.10
CA LEU A 13 -49.28 -8.81 5.27
C LEU A 13 -48.34 -10.00 5.07
N ASN A 14 -48.74 -11.02 4.32
CA ASN A 14 -47.89 -12.18 4.05
C ASN A 14 -46.80 -11.84 3.01
N GLU A 15 -47.13 -11.03 2.01
CA GLU A 15 -46.16 -10.50 1.04
C GLU A 15 -45.11 -9.60 1.73
N GLU A 16 -45.54 -8.74 2.66
CA GLU A 16 -44.61 -7.93 3.47
C GLU A 16 -43.69 -8.82 4.32
N ARG A 17 -44.22 -9.85 4.98
CA ARG A 17 -43.42 -10.80 5.78
C ARG A 17 -42.40 -11.55 4.94
N GLU A 18 -42.77 -12.02 3.76
CA GLU A 18 -41.84 -12.69 2.83
C GLU A 18 -40.76 -11.70 2.34
N SER A 19 -41.13 -10.45 2.08
CA SER A 19 -40.15 -9.41 1.70
C SER A 19 -39.15 -9.09 2.82
N VAL A 20 -39.59 -9.08 4.08
CA VAL A 20 -38.73 -8.89 5.26
C VAL A 20 -37.82 -10.10 5.44
N LYS A 21 -38.37 -11.31 5.29
CA LYS A 21 -37.63 -12.57 5.39
C LYS A 21 -36.52 -12.67 4.32
N ALA A 22 -36.80 -12.28 3.09
CA ALA A 22 -35.81 -12.24 2.01
C ALA A 22 -34.67 -11.24 2.27
N ARG A 23 -34.97 -10.09 2.90
CA ARG A 23 -33.93 -9.14 3.33
C ARG A 23 -33.08 -9.72 4.46
N ASN A 24 -33.70 -10.37 5.43
CA ASN A 24 -32.99 -10.96 6.56
C ASN A 24 -32.09 -12.13 6.13
N SER A 25 -32.52 -12.99 5.20
CA SER A 25 -31.65 -14.07 4.68
C SER A 25 -30.44 -13.53 3.91
N SER A 26 -30.60 -12.41 3.20
CA SER A 26 -29.47 -11.72 2.58
C SER A 26 -28.50 -11.16 3.62
N ILE A 27 -28.99 -10.67 4.75
CA ILE A 27 -28.15 -10.20 5.86
C ILE A 27 -27.44 -11.38 6.54
N GLU A 28 -28.13 -12.48 6.79
CA GLU A 28 -27.54 -13.70 7.38
C GLU A 28 -26.42 -14.27 6.52
N SER A 29 -26.58 -14.32 5.19
CA SER A 29 -25.48 -14.76 4.31
C SER A 29 -24.26 -13.83 4.37
N ARG A 30 -24.47 -12.50 4.46
CA ARG A 30 -23.38 -11.52 4.62
C ARG A 30 -22.69 -11.63 5.97
N LEU A 31 -23.44 -11.95 7.03
CA LEU A 31 -22.90 -12.17 8.36
C LEU A 31 -22.10 -13.48 8.41
N ALA A 32 -22.59 -14.57 7.82
CA ALA A 32 -21.85 -15.83 7.73
C ALA A 32 -20.52 -15.68 6.98
N THR A 33 -20.53 -14.99 5.83
CA THR A 33 -19.29 -14.68 5.10
C THR A 33 -18.34 -13.80 5.93
N ALA A 34 -18.84 -12.88 6.74
CA ALA A 34 -17.99 -12.09 7.63
C ALA A 34 -17.40 -12.95 8.76
N GLU A 35 -18.19 -13.82 9.37
CA GLU A 35 -17.73 -14.76 10.41
C GLU A 35 -16.61 -15.67 9.88
N GLU A 36 -16.77 -16.21 8.67
CA GLU A 36 -15.73 -17.01 7.98
C GLU A 36 -14.44 -16.20 7.74
N ILE A 37 -14.54 -14.94 7.31
CA ILE A 37 -13.38 -14.05 7.09
C ILE A 37 -12.66 -13.69 8.40
N PHE A 38 -13.37 -13.67 9.52
CA PHE A 38 -12.81 -13.31 10.82
C PHE A 38 -12.28 -14.53 11.60
N GLN A 39 -12.85 -15.73 11.42
CA GLN A 39 -12.35 -16.96 12.04
C GLN A 39 -11.02 -17.44 11.46
N GLU A 40 -10.67 -17.08 10.21
CA GLU A 40 -9.36 -17.39 9.61
C GLU A 40 -8.20 -16.52 10.16
N LYS A 41 -8.39 -15.72 11.22
CA LYS A 41 -7.42 -14.70 11.65
C LYS A 41 -6.86 -14.83 13.07
N ASP A 42 -6.97 -16.00 13.72
CA ASP A 42 -6.36 -16.20 15.03
C ASP A 42 -5.18 -17.18 15.08
N ASP A 43 -4.81 -17.85 13.98
CA ASP A 43 -3.61 -18.70 13.95
C ASP A 43 -2.46 -18.05 13.17
N ASP A 44 -1.50 -17.55 13.94
CA ASP A 44 -0.08 -17.36 13.67
C ASP A 44 0.40 -16.40 12.56
N ILE A 45 1.04 -15.34 13.04
CA ILE A 45 1.99 -14.51 12.29
C ILE A 45 3.22 -15.36 11.99
N ASP A 46 3.34 -15.86 10.77
CA ASP A 46 4.65 -16.21 10.21
C ASP A 46 4.72 -15.91 8.71
N GLU A 47 5.87 -15.35 8.31
CA GLU A 47 6.15 -14.91 6.95
C GLU A 47 5.96 -16.03 5.92
N LYS A 48 5.31 -15.70 4.79
CA LYS A 48 5.64 -16.06 3.39
C LYS A 48 4.49 -16.69 2.58
N SER A 49 4.27 -16.09 1.40
CA SER A 49 3.50 -16.59 0.25
C SER A 49 1.97 -16.52 0.37
N LEU A 50 1.16 -16.44 -0.67
CA LEU A 50 1.19 -15.74 -1.95
C LEU A 50 -0.27 -15.73 -2.44
N CYS A 51 -0.74 -14.56 -2.87
CA CYS A 51 -1.78 -14.40 -3.90
C CYS A 51 -3.25 -14.79 -3.56
N SER A 52 -4.02 -13.83 -3.04
CA SER A 52 -5.26 -13.32 -3.70
C SER A 52 -6.05 -12.37 -2.80
N VAL A 53 -5.44 -11.30 -2.29
CA VAL A 53 -6.17 -10.23 -1.62
C VAL A 53 -5.69 -8.91 -2.20
N LYS A 54 -6.64 -8.15 -2.77
CA LYS A 54 -6.49 -6.79 -3.34
C LYS A 54 -5.22 -6.13 -2.83
N LYS A 55 -4.19 -6.01 -3.70
CA LYS A 55 -2.87 -5.45 -3.38
C LYS A 55 -3.08 -4.18 -2.54
N ARG A 56 -2.85 -4.28 -1.23
CA ARG A 56 -2.79 -3.11 -0.37
C ARG A 56 -1.74 -2.19 -1.01
N PRO A 57 -2.06 -0.91 -1.28
CA PRO A 57 -1.09 -0.02 -1.88
C PRO A 57 0.17 -0.04 -1.02
N LEU A 58 1.33 -0.18 -1.66
CA LEU A 58 2.61 -0.18 -0.98
C LEU A 58 2.68 1.05 -0.10
N LYS A 59 2.94 0.88 1.20
CA LYS A 59 3.11 2.00 2.12
C LYS A 59 4.27 2.87 1.61
N VAL A 60 3.98 4.10 1.23
CA VAL A 60 5.00 5.05 0.76
C VAL A 60 5.50 5.84 1.97
N VAL A 61 6.77 5.66 2.31
CA VAL A 61 7.47 6.48 3.32
C VAL A 61 8.28 7.56 2.60
N ARG A 62 8.05 8.81 2.98
CA ARG A 62 8.81 9.96 2.47
C ARG A 62 9.85 10.38 3.50
N ASP A 63 11.11 10.34 3.12
CA ASP A 63 12.22 10.87 3.91
C ASP A 63 12.79 12.12 3.23
N THR A 64 13.19 13.12 4.00
CA THR A 64 13.67 14.41 3.47
C THR A 64 15.14 14.60 3.84
N PHE A 65 16.01 14.72 2.84
CA PHE A 65 17.46 14.79 3.03
C PHE A 65 18.03 16.17 2.75
N SER A 66 19.03 16.58 3.55
CA SER A 66 19.93 17.68 3.23
C SER A 66 21.24 17.12 2.69
N ILE A 67 21.61 17.50 1.46
CA ILE A 67 22.81 17.02 0.75
C ILE A 67 23.65 18.20 0.23
N PRO A 68 24.98 18.08 0.12
CA PRO A 68 25.82 19.13 -0.42
C PRO A 68 25.56 19.34 -1.91
N GLU A 69 25.94 20.52 -2.40
CA GLU A 69 25.77 20.88 -3.81
C GLU A 69 26.49 19.89 -4.76
N SER A 70 27.67 19.39 -4.37
CA SER A 70 28.41 18.39 -5.12
C SER A 70 27.57 17.14 -5.43
N ASP A 71 26.85 16.64 -4.44
CA ASP A 71 26.08 15.41 -4.54
C ASP A 71 24.78 15.64 -5.30
N TYR A 72 24.19 16.83 -5.12
CA TYR A 72 23.06 17.27 -5.91
C TYR A 72 23.38 17.36 -7.42
N LEU A 73 24.57 17.85 -7.77
CA LEU A 73 25.05 17.85 -9.16
C LEU A 73 25.28 16.43 -9.69
N LEU A 74 25.78 15.51 -8.87
CA LEU A 74 25.90 14.09 -9.24
C LEU A 74 24.54 13.46 -9.57
N LEU A 75 23.50 13.74 -8.78
CA LEU A 75 22.14 13.29 -9.11
C LEU A 75 21.67 13.81 -10.47
N ASN A 76 21.93 15.08 -10.80
CA ASN A 76 21.56 15.63 -12.10
C ASN A 76 22.36 15.00 -13.25
N LYS A 77 23.66 14.74 -13.06
CA LYS A 77 24.47 13.99 -14.02
C LYS A 77 23.91 12.58 -14.27
N CYS A 78 23.50 11.87 -13.21
CA CYS A 78 22.86 10.57 -13.33
C CYS A 78 21.54 10.65 -14.11
N LYS A 79 20.73 11.69 -13.90
CA LYS A 79 19.50 11.92 -14.70
C LYS A 79 19.83 12.11 -16.17
N ASN A 80 20.80 12.97 -16.48
CA ASN A 80 21.20 13.25 -17.87
C ASN A 80 21.73 11.99 -18.56
N ARG A 81 22.57 11.21 -17.88
CA ARG A 81 23.02 9.91 -18.36
C ARG A 81 21.84 8.98 -18.64
N GLY A 82 20.84 8.92 -17.77
CA GLY A 82 19.61 8.14 -18.02
C GLY A 82 18.92 8.53 -19.32
N ILE A 83 18.82 9.83 -19.61
CA ILE A 83 18.21 10.35 -20.85
C ILE A 83 18.96 9.86 -22.09
N GLU A 84 20.30 9.82 -22.05
CA GLU A 84 21.12 9.29 -23.15
C GLU A 84 20.78 7.81 -23.45
N PHE A 85 20.46 7.03 -22.42
CA PHE A 85 20.00 5.64 -22.55
C PHE A 85 18.49 5.50 -22.72
N LYS A 86 17.76 6.59 -23.01
CA LYS A 86 16.29 6.64 -23.18
C LYS A 86 15.52 6.21 -21.93
N CYS A 87 16.11 6.36 -20.75
CA CYS A 87 15.49 6.10 -19.46
C CYS A 87 15.25 7.44 -18.72
N VAL A 88 13.99 7.89 -18.69
CA VAL A 88 13.61 9.08 -17.91
C VAL A 88 13.49 8.66 -16.44
N VAL A 89 14.43 9.10 -15.60
CA VAL A 89 14.49 8.74 -14.18
C VAL A 89 14.35 9.95 -13.27
N ASN A 90 13.70 9.75 -12.13
CA ASN A 90 13.57 10.76 -11.07
C ASN A 90 14.70 10.68 -10.04
N LYS A 91 14.88 11.75 -9.25
CA LYS A 91 15.90 11.78 -8.19
C LYS A 91 15.69 10.66 -7.16
N SER A 92 14.45 10.44 -6.74
CA SER A 92 14.09 9.36 -5.80
C SER A 92 14.31 7.97 -6.38
N GLU A 93 14.23 7.79 -7.70
CA GLU A 93 14.55 6.52 -8.37
C GLU A 93 16.05 6.26 -8.39
N ILE A 94 16.86 7.29 -8.68
CA ILE A 94 18.32 7.18 -8.63
C ILE A 94 18.79 6.82 -7.22
N VAL A 95 18.25 7.47 -6.20
CA VAL A 95 18.58 7.15 -4.80
C VAL A 95 18.22 5.69 -4.48
N ARG A 96 17.01 5.24 -4.86
CA ARG A 96 16.60 3.84 -4.66
C ARG A 96 17.49 2.86 -5.42
N ALA A 97 17.88 3.16 -6.67
CA ALA A 97 18.79 2.34 -7.45
C ALA A 97 20.19 2.25 -6.79
N GLY A 98 20.69 3.37 -6.26
CA GLY A 98 21.93 3.41 -5.48
C GLY A 98 21.88 2.54 -4.23
N LEU A 99 20.77 2.58 -3.48
CA LEU A 99 20.59 1.73 -2.30
C LEU A 99 20.58 0.24 -2.66
N ILE A 100 19.89 -0.15 -3.75
CA ILE A 100 19.88 -1.52 -4.23
C ILE A 100 21.30 -1.97 -4.63
N LEU A 101 22.08 -1.10 -5.27
CA LEU A 101 23.46 -1.41 -5.64
C LEU A 101 24.35 -1.55 -4.41
N LEU A 102 24.26 -0.62 -3.45
CA LEU A 102 25.03 -0.66 -2.19
C LEU A 102 24.76 -1.94 -1.40
N ASN A 103 23.51 -2.40 -1.35
CA ASN A 103 23.14 -3.64 -0.65
C ASN A 103 23.66 -4.92 -1.34
N LYS A 104 24.10 -4.83 -2.61
CA LYS A 104 24.67 -5.96 -3.36
C LYS A 104 26.19 -6.02 -3.27
N LEU A 105 26.85 -4.97 -2.79
CA LEU A 105 28.30 -4.94 -2.67
C LEU A 105 28.79 -5.87 -1.55
N PRO A 106 29.98 -6.47 -1.68
CA PRO A 106 30.61 -7.18 -0.57
C PRO A 106 31.03 -6.19 0.54
N ASP A 107 31.12 -6.69 1.77
CA ASP A 107 31.33 -5.87 2.98
C ASP A 107 32.52 -4.90 2.87
N GLU A 108 33.64 -5.36 2.31
CA GLU A 108 34.83 -4.52 2.16
C GLU A 108 34.59 -3.33 1.22
N GLU A 109 33.91 -3.55 0.10
CA GLU A 109 33.59 -2.50 -0.87
C GLU A 109 32.51 -1.56 -0.33
N PHE A 110 31.53 -2.11 0.38
CA PHE A 110 30.52 -1.34 1.07
C PHE A 110 31.15 -0.36 2.09
N VAL A 111 32.07 -0.84 2.92
CA VAL A 111 32.79 0.01 3.89
C VAL A 111 33.64 1.06 3.17
N LYS A 112 34.31 0.71 2.07
CA LYS A 112 35.06 1.68 1.25
C LYS A 112 34.12 2.77 0.69
N ALA A 113 32.97 2.38 0.14
CA ALA A 113 31.98 3.31 -0.39
C ALA A 113 31.47 4.28 0.69
N LEU A 114 31.19 3.79 1.91
CA LEU A 114 30.76 4.62 3.02
C LEU A 114 31.83 5.64 3.46
N LYS A 115 33.11 5.27 3.42
CA LYS A 115 34.23 6.17 3.79
C LYS A 115 34.43 7.33 2.81
N LEU A 116 34.00 7.18 1.56
CA LEU A 116 34.09 8.24 0.54
C LEU A 116 33.06 9.35 0.77
N VAL A 117 31.95 9.05 1.45
CA VAL A 117 30.89 10.03 1.72
C VAL A 117 31.31 10.92 2.90
N LYS A 118 31.41 12.23 2.65
CA LYS A 118 31.73 13.20 3.70
C LYS A 118 30.55 13.35 4.66
N LYS A 119 30.81 13.26 5.96
CA LYS A 119 29.81 13.56 6.99
C LYS A 119 29.42 15.04 6.91
N ILE A 120 28.15 15.31 6.65
CA ILE A 120 27.58 16.65 6.67
C ILE A 120 27.34 17.03 8.12
N LYS A 121 28.01 18.08 8.61
CA LYS A 121 27.65 18.70 9.90
C LYS A 121 26.37 19.49 9.69
N MET A 122 25.23 18.92 10.05
CA MET A 122 23.96 19.63 10.05
C MET A 122 23.97 20.71 11.13
N GLY A 123 23.97 21.98 10.71
CA GLY A 123 23.61 23.11 11.56
C GLY A 123 22.13 23.45 11.39
N ARG A 124 21.52 24.09 12.40
CA ARG A 124 20.24 24.77 12.21
C ARG A 124 20.45 25.87 11.16
N PRO A 125 19.65 25.96 10.08
CA PRO A 125 19.73 27.09 9.17
C PRO A 125 19.52 28.36 9.98
N LYS A 126 20.43 29.34 9.84
CA LYS A 126 20.20 30.69 10.36
C LYS A 126 19.02 31.25 9.58
N THR A 127 17.85 31.28 10.21
CA THR A 127 16.67 31.95 9.69
C THR A 127 17.06 33.42 9.45
N SER A 128 17.03 33.84 8.19
CA SER A 128 16.95 35.24 7.78
C SER A 128 15.54 35.74 7.94
#